data_AF-A0AAE3XG39-F1
#
_entry.id   AF-A0AAE3XG39-F1
#
_cell.length_a   1.000
_cell.length_b   1.000
_cell.length_c   1.000
_cell.angle_alpha   90.00
_cell.angle_beta   90.00
_cell.angle_gamma   90.00
#
_symmetry.space_group_name_H-M   'P 1'
#
loop_
_entity.id
_entity.type
_entity.pdbx_description
1 polymer ?
#
loop_
_entity_poly.entity_id
_entity_poly.type
_entity_poly.pdbx_seq_one_letter_code
_entity_poly.pdbx_strand_id
1 'polypeptide(L)'
;MNQELVFETHQLQTVIRADSLHTCLGVVTDLRLWVVMHTAAGEARLGVDVFHKGPPESACWSLAFAAEVAVLEAAPELAAALDQAASPTSPVQA
;
A
#
# COMPACT_ATOMS: atom_id res chain seq x y z
N MET A 1 -11.13 0.37 18.16
CA MET A 1 -11.65 0.58 16.79
C MET A 1 -10.81 -0.30 15.90
N ASN A 2 -11.42 -1.26 15.19
CA ASN A 2 -10.68 -2.06 14.20
C ASN A 2 -10.35 -1.11 13.05
N GLN A 3 -9.07 -0.84 12.83
CA GLN A 3 -8.61 0.00 11.73
C GLN A 3 -8.64 -0.87 10.47
N GLU A 4 -9.43 -0.46 9.48
CA GLU A 4 -9.70 -1.22 8.26
C GLU A 4 -8.93 -0.61 7.08
N LEU A 5 -8.31 -1.46 6.27
CA LEU A 5 -7.63 -1.04 5.05
C LEU A 5 -8.65 -0.58 4.01
N VAL A 6 -8.37 0.53 3.33
CA VAL A 6 -9.27 1.09 2.31
C VAL A 6 -8.69 0.83 0.93
N PHE A 7 -9.39 0.04 0.14
CA PHE A 7 -9.04 -0.30 -1.23
C PHE A 7 -9.84 0.52 -2.24
N GLU A 8 -9.20 0.92 -3.34
CA GLU A 8 -9.83 1.63 -4.46
C GLU A 8 -9.51 0.92 -5.78
N THR A 9 -10.29 1.20 -6.82
CA THR A 9 -10.01 0.73 -8.17
C THR A 9 -9.62 1.90 -9.06
N HIS A 10 -8.36 1.92 -9.52
CA HIS A 10 -7.83 2.92 -10.45
C HIS A 10 -7.40 2.23 -11.74
N GLN A 11 -7.97 2.64 -12.88
CA GLN A 11 -7.63 2.10 -14.21
C GLN A 11 -7.60 0.56 -14.29
N LEU A 12 -8.59 -0.11 -13.69
CA LEU A 12 -8.72 -1.59 -13.59
C LEU A 12 -7.72 -2.27 -12.65
N GLN A 13 -6.95 -1.51 -11.87
CA GLN A 13 -6.05 -2.05 -10.84
C GLN A 13 -6.60 -1.73 -9.44
N THR A 14 -6.54 -2.72 -8.55
CA THR A 14 -6.82 -2.52 -7.13
C THR A 14 -5.62 -1.84 -6.49
N VAL A 15 -5.88 -0.74 -5.81
CA VAL A 15 -4.90 0.06 -5.07
C VAL A 15 -5.36 0.22 -3.63
N ILE A 16 -4.46 0.62 -2.76
CA ILE A 16 -4.75 0.89 -1.35
C ILE A 16 -4.45 2.34 -1.02
N ARG A 17 -5.28 2.97 -0.19
CA ARG A 17 -5.00 4.31 0.29
C ARG A 17 -3.88 4.29 1.34
N ALA A 18 -2.89 5.15 1.15
CA ALA A 18 -1.72 5.21 2.02
C ALA A 18 -2.07 5.60 3.46
N ASP A 19 -3.10 6.43 3.68
CA ASP A 19 -3.56 6.83 5.01
C ASP A 19 -4.17 5.67 5.81
N SER A 20 -4.95 4.82 5.16
CA SER A 20 -5.50 3.61 5.78
C SER A 20 -4.39 2.61 6.14
N LEU A 21 -3.38 2.45 5.27
CA LEU A 21 -2.23 1.61 5.54
C LEU A 21 -1.38 2.15 6.70
N HIS A 22 -1.07 3.45 6.68
CA HIS A 22 -0.36 4.15 7.75
C HIS A 22 -1.04 3.95 9.11
N THR A 23 -2.37 4.11 9.12
CA THR A 23 -3.20 3.91 10.30
C THR A 23 -3.10 2.47 10.81
N CYS A 24 -3.29 1.47 9.93
CA CYS A 24 -3.20 0.05 10.29
C CYS A 24 -1.80 -0.38 10.78
N LEU A 25 -0.75 0.24 10.25
CA LEU A 25 0.63 0.00 10.70
C LEU A 25 0.93 0.66 12.06
N GLY A 26 0.06 1.56 12.55
CA GLY A 26 0.27 2.26 13.81
C GLY A 26 1.50 3.18 13.79
N VAL A 27 1.87 3.67 12.61
CA VAL A 27 3.08 4.50 12.43
C VAL A 27 2.88 5.85 13.12
N VAL A 28 3.84 6.23 13.96
CA VAL A 28 3.82 7.50 14.71
C VAL A 28 4.30 8.69 13.90
N THR A 29 5.05 8.45 12.83
CA THR A 29 5.51 9.47 11.89
C THR A 29 4.32 10.16 11.25
N ASP A 30 4.38 11.48 11.08
CA ASP A 30 3.37 12.23 10.36
C ASP A 30 3.07 11.62 8.98
N LEU A 31 1.80 11.47 8.65
CA LEU A 31 1.33 10.82 7.42
C LEU A 31 1.99 11.43 6.18
N ARG A 32 2.13 12.76 6.11
CA ARG A 32 2.69 13.42 4.93
C ARG A 32 4.15 13.07 4.77
N LEU A 33 4.92 13.15 5.85
CA LEU A 33 6.33 12.81 5.82
C LEU A 33 6.51 11.32 5.49
N TRP A 34 5.69 10.45 6.08
CA TRP A 34 5.73 9.02 5.86
C TRP A 34 5.45 8.64 4.40
N VAL A 35 4.41 9.22 3.80
CA VAL A 35 4.07 9.01 2.38
C VAL A 35 5.21 9.49 1.48
N VAL A 36 5.78 10.67 1.74
CA VAL A 36 6.88 11.23 0.94
C VAL A 36 8.12 10.34 1.00
N MET A 37 8.52 9.90 2.20
CA MET A 37 9.71 9.05 2.37
C MET A 37 9.56 7.71 1.65
N HIS A 38 8.43 7.03 1.84
CA HIS A 38 8.20 5.73 1.22
C HIS A 38 8.07 5.85 -0.29
N THR A 39 7.35 6.85 -0.78
CA THR A 39 7.24 7.12 -2.22
C THR A 39 8.61 7.36 -2.84
N ALA A 40 9.45 8.22 -2.24
CA ALA A 40 10.79 8.48 -2.74
C ALA A 40 11.69 7.23 -2.72
N ALA A 41 11.59 6.41 -1.67
CA ALA A 41 12.32 5.15 -1.57
C ALA A 41 11.86 4.13 -2.64
N GLY A 42 10.55 4.04 -2.89
CA GLY A 42 9.96 3.19 -3.92
C GLY A 42 10.35 3.60 -5.33
N GLU A 43 10.32 4.91 -5.62
CA GLU A 43 10.78 5.47 -6.91
C GLU A 43 12.25 5.13 -7.18
N ALA A 44 13.11 5.30 -6.16
CA ALA A 44 14.54 5.04 -6.29
C ALA A 44 14.90 3.55 -6.44
N ARG A 45 14.14 2.64 -5.81
CA ARG A 45 14.48 1.20 -5.75
C ARG A 45 13.80 0.36 -6.82
N LEU A 46 12.56 0.71 -7.19
CA LEU A 46 11.67 -0.21 -7.91
C LEU A 46 11.09 0.42 -9.18
N GLY A 47 11.28 1.73 -9.39
CA GLY A 47 10.61 2.47 -10.46
C GLY A 47 9.07 2.43 -10.35
N VAL A 48 8.55 2.19 -9.14
CA VAL A 48 7.17 1.75 -8.90
C VAL A 48 6.08 2.81 -9.16
N ASP A 49 4.95 2.28 -9.62
CA ASP A 49 3.65 2.90 -9.93
C ASP A 49 2.95 3.48 -8.68
N VAL A 50 3.30 4.71 -8.30
CA VAL A 50 2.41 5.54 -7.50
C VAL A 50 1.29 6.03 -8.42
N PHE A 51 0.10 5.45 -8.27
CA PHE A 51 -1.07 5.75 -9.11
C PHE A 51 -1.56 7.20 -8.99
N HIS A 52 -1.26 7.86 -7.87
CA HIS A 52 -1.66 9.25 -7.67
C HIS A 52 -0.68 10.05 -6.80
N LYS A 53 0.05 10.99 -7.42
CA LYS A 53 0.85 12.03 -6.75
C LYS A 53 -0.01 13.22 -6.29
N GLY A 54 -1.12 12.93 -5.61
CA GLY A 54 -1.96 13.95 -4.98
C GLY A 54 -1.40 14.42 -3.63
N PRO A 55 -2.13 15.24 -2.86
CA PRO A 55 -1.83 15.42 -1.45
C PRO A 55 -1.75 14.05 -0.74
N PRO A 56 -0.92 13.88 0.30
CA PRO A 56 -0.69 12.58 0.94
C PRO A 56 -1.96 11.85 1.40
N GLU A 57 -3.02 12.61 1.67
CA GLU A 57 -4.32 12.14 2.13
C GLU A 57 -5.14 11.47 1.01
N SER A 58 -4.73 11.63 -0.25
CA SER A 58 -5.29 10.96 -1.43
C SER A 58 -4.26 10.07 -2.13
N ALA A 59 -3.11 9.80 -1.51
CA ALA A 59 -2.09 8.95 -2.09
C ALA A 59 -2.58 7.50 -2.12
N CYS A 60 -2.50 6.89 -3.30
CA CYS A 60 -2.85 5.49 -3.50
C CYS A 60 -1.66 4.72 -4.06
N TRP A 61 -1.48 3.52 -3.55
CA TRP A 61 -0.34 2.66 -3.85
C TRP A 61 -0.79 1.32 -4.39
N SER A 62 0.00 0.72 -5.27
CA SER A 62 -0.22 -0.67 -5.67
C SER A 62 -0.16 -1.59 -4.45
N LEU A 63 -0.88 -2.71 -4.50
CA LEU A 63 -0.86 -3.70 -3.41
C LEU A 63 0.55 -4.27 -3.18
N ALA A 64 1.31 -4.49 -4.26
CA ALA A 64 2.70 -4.94 -4.19
C ALA A 64 3.59 -3.91 -3.46
N PHE A 65 3.45 -2.63 -3.78
CA PHE A 65 4.23 -1.59 -3.10
C PHE A 65 3.83 -1.45 -1.63
N ALA A 66 2.53 -1.54 -1.34
CA ALA A 66 2.04 -1.54 0.03
C ALA A 66 2.57 -2.71 0.86
N ALA A 67 2.72 -3.90 0.27
CA ALA A 67 3.34 -5.04 0.93
C ALA A 67 4.80 -4.78 1.27
N GLU A 68 5.57 -4.18 0.36
CA GLU A 68 6.96 -3.78 0.63
C GLU A 68 7.06 -2.75 1.76
N VAL A 69 6.18 -1.75 1.78
CA VAL A 69 6.11 -0.77 2.88
C VAL A 69 5.79 -1.47 4.20
N ALA A 70 4.84 -2.42 4.22
CA ALA A 70 4.52 -3.18 5.42
C ALA A 70 5.72 -4.01 5.93
N VAL A 71 6.56 -4.57 5.04
CA VAL A 71 7.80 -5.23 5.45
C VAL A 71 8.79 -4.23 6.09
N LEU A 72 8.95 -3.04 5.50
CA LEU A 72 9.84 -2.00 6.02
C LEU A 72 9.40 -1.51 7.40
N GLU A 73 8.09 -1.45 7.64
CA GLU A 73 7.48 -1.05 8.91
C GLU A 73 7.30 -2.23 9.89
N ALA A 74 8.00 -3.35 9.65
CA ALA A 74 8.01 -4.53 10.52
C ALA A 74 6.63 -5.18 10.75
N ALA A 75 5.75 -5.14 9.75
CA ALA A 75 4.43 -5.78 9.74
C ALA A 75 4.34 -6.91 8.69
N PRO A 76 5.08 -8.02 8.84
CA PRO A 76 5.17 -9.09 7.84
C PRO A 76 3.83 -9.83 7.61
N GLU A 77 2.97 -9.91 8.63
CA GLU A 77 1.65 -10.54 8.49
C GLU A 77 0.73 -9.72 7.55
N LEU A 78 0.81 -8.39 7.67
CA LEU A 78 0.09 -7.48 6.79
C LEU A 78 0.66 -7.51 5.37
N ALA A 79 1.99 -7.57 5.23
CA ALA A 79 2.64 -7.74 3.94
C ALA A 79 2.15 -9.00 3.23
N ALA A 80 2.11 -10.14 3.92
CA ALA A 80 1.63 -11.41 3.36
C ALA A 80 0.15 -11.35 2.94
N ALA A 81 -0.68 -10.60 3.67
CA ALA A 81 -2.09 -10.39 3.31
C ALA A 81 -2.23 -9.52 2.05
N LEU A 82 -1.42 -8.46 1.92
CA LEU A 82 -1.39 -7.58 0.76
C LEU A 82 -0.87 -8.30 -0.50
N ASP A 83 0.15 -9.14 -0.37
CA ASP A 83 0.68 -9.97 -1.47
C ASP A 83 -0.35 -11.00 -1.98
N GLN A 84 -1.10 -11.61 -1.05
CA GLN A 84 -2.20 -12.51 -1.41
C GLN A 84 -3.32 -11.77 -2.14
N ALA A 85 -3.65 -10.55 -1.72
CA ALA A 85 -4.65 -9.70 -2.38
C ALA A 85 -4.17 -9.18 -3.74
N ALA A 86 -2.86 -9.01 -3.93
CA ALA A 86 -2.24 -8.60 -5.20
C ALA A 86 -2.22 -9.73 -6.23
N SER A 87 -2.22 -10.99 -5.79
CA SER A 87 -2.22 -12.14 -6.67
C SER A 87 -3.61 -12.33 -7.28
N PRO A 88 -3.75 -12.38 -8.63
CA PRO A 88 -5.01 -12.80 -9.21
C PRO A 88 -5.28 -14.21 -8.73
N THR A 89 -6.35 -14.40 -7.94
CA THR A 89 -6.87 -15.74 -7.65
C THR A 89 -7.03 -16.46 -8.98
N SER A 90 -6.13 -17.41 -9.25
CA SER A 90 -6.26 -18.35 -10.35
C SER A 90 -7.68 -18.92 -10.28
N PRO A 91 -8.50 -18.83 -11.35
CA PRO A 91 -9.76 -19.53 -11.34
C PRO A 91 -9.43 -21.01 -11.21
N VAL A 92 -9.85 -21.61 -10.09
CA VAL A 92 -9.94 -23.06 -9.93
C VAL A 92 -10.76 -23.55 -11.12
N GLN A 93 -10.07 -24.18 -12.09
CA GLN A 93 -10.73 -25.03 -13.07
C GLN A 93 -11.09 -26.33 -12.34
N ALA A 94 -12.38 -26.51 -12.08
CA ALA A 94 -12.99 -27.79 -11.74
C ALA A 94 -13.90 -28.22 -12.90
#